data_AF-A0A229T2A4-F1
#
_entry.id   AF-A0A229T2A4-F1
#
_cell.length_a   1.000
_cell.length_b   1.000
_cell.length_c   1.000
_cell.angle_alpha   90.00
_cell.angle_beta   90.00
_cell.angle_gamma   90.00
#
_symmetry.space_group_name_H-M   'P 1'
#
loop_
_entity.id
_entity.type
_entity.pdbx_description
1 polymer ?
#
loop_
_entity_poly.entity_id
_entity_poly.type
_entity_poly.pdbx_seq_one_letter_code
_entity_poly.pdbx_strand_id
1 'polypeptide(L)'
;MDDDIPRGSSRARRLKHTYNITESTWDQILADQGHQCALCGTDSPGSKGWMVDHDHTCCRGIRSCGACIRGILCGHCNSGLGHFRDSPDRLRKAIDYMDRGTNTVPAAFPAAAHARTPQVSRPPRDLRADITNYLASSPAAGVRDVARAVGCAPSTASEHVRFARAIEPAAIPNWRGGEKTPYKGLRRTTSGTTSPECSMMPG
;
A
#
# COMPACT_ATOMS: atom_id res chain seq x y z
N MET A 1 -36.28 34.67 -11.20
CA MET A 1 -36.20 33.54 -12.14
C MET A 1 -34.94 32.81 -11.74
N ASP A 2 -35.06 32.01 -10.69
CA ASP A 2 -33.96 31.22 -10.15
C ASP A 2 -33.92 29.92 -10.94
N ASP A 3 -33.16 29.94 -12.03
CA ASP A 3 -33.02 28.82 -12.94
C ASP A 3 -32.51 27.58 -12.18
N ASP A 4 -33.21 26.47 -12.39
CA ASP A 4 -32.89 25.10 -11.98
C ASP A 4 -31.41 24.77 -12.28
N ILE A 5 -30.52 25.00 -11.31
CA ILE A 5 -29.16 24.48 -11.38
C ILE A 5 -29.27 22.97 -11.12
N PRO A 6 -28.99 22.09 -12.10
CA PRO A 6 -29.01 20.67 -11.88
C PRO A 6 -28.06 20.37 -10.72
N ARG A 7 -28.52 19.59 -9.72
CA ARG A 7 -27.67 19.14 -8.61
C ARG A 7 -26.55 18.26 -9.20
N GLY A 8 -25.46 18.90 -9.63
CA GLY A 8 -24.31 18.26 -10.24
C GLY A 8 -23.74 17.20 -9.31
N SER A 9 -23.00 16.26 -9.88
CA SER A 9 -22.30 15.21 -9.12
C SER A 9 -21.53 15.82 -7.94
N SER A 10 -21.36 15.08 -6.85
CA SER A 10 -20.55 15.53 -5.70
C SER A 10 -19.16 16.02 -6.11
N ARG A 11 -18.63 15.47 -7.21
CA ARG A 11 -17.40 15.88 -7.89
C ARG A 11 -17.52 17.26 -8.55
N ALA A 12 -18.50 17.47 -9.44
CA ALA A 12 -18.72 18.76 -10.11
C ALA A 12 -18.85 19.91 -9.10
N ARG A 13 -19.66 19.67 -8.06
CA ARG A 13 -19.85 20.63 -6.97
C ARG A 13 -18.55 20.93 -6.23
N ARG A 14 -17.75 19.91 -5.92
CA ARG A 14 -16.45 20.08 -5.26
C ARG A 14 -15.48 20.86 -6.13
N LEU A 15 -15.36 20.52 -7.42
CA LEU A 15 -14.48 21.19 -8.36
C LEU A 15 -14.80 22.68 -8.45
N LYS A 16 -16.09 23.01 -8.58
CA LYS A 16 -16.52 24.40 -8.65
C LYS A 16 -16.27 25.18 -7.37
N HIS A 17 -16.63 24.65 -6.20
CA HIS A 17 -16.51 25.42 -4.94
C HIS A 17 -15.10 25.44 -4.33
N THR A 18 -14.26 24.45 -4.67
CA THR A 18 -12.91 24.34 -4.10
C THR A 18 -11.89 24.96 -5.05
N TYR A 19 -11.99 24.68 -6.35
CA TYR A 19 -10.96 25.04 -7.32
C TYR A 19 -11.44 26.02 -8.38
N ASN A 20 -12.71 26.46 -8.33
CA ASN A 20 -13.32 27.38 -9.29
C ASN A 20 -13.21 26.94 -10.77
N ILE A 21 -13.19 25.63 -11.03
CA ILE A 21 -13.17 25.05 -12.39
C ILE A 21 -14.37 24.13 -12.62
N THR A 22 -14.66 23.88 -13.90
CA THR A 22 -15.68 22.91 -14.33
C THR A 22 -15.08 21.51 -14.47
N GLU A 23 -15.92 20.49 -14.61
CA GLU A 23 -15.47 19.13 -14.94
C GLU A 23 -14.73 19.10 -16.29
N SER A 24 -15.25 19.80 -17.30
CA SER A 24 -14.59 19.89 -18.61
C SER A 24 -13.20 20.53 -18.54
N THR A 25 -13.02 21.59 -17.75
CA THR A 25 -11.69 22.18 -17.54
C THR A 25 -10.75 21.20 -16.84
N TRP A 26 -11.25 20.45 -15.86
CA TRP A 26 -10.46 19.43 -15.17
C TRP A 26 -10.04 18.30 -16.14
N ASP A 27 -10.96 17.82 -16.97
CA ASP A 27 -10.71 16.76 -17.95
C ASP A 27 -9.68 17.22 -19.00
N GLN A 28 -9.77 18.47 -19.45
CA GLN A 28 -8.82 19.07 -20.36
C GLN A 28 -7.41 19.11 -19.77
N ILE A 29 -7.26 19.57 -18.51
CA ILE A 29 -5.94 19.60 -17.84
C ILE A 29 -5.35 18.19 -17.77
N LEU A 30 -6.16 17.18 -17.43
CA LEU A 30 -5.66 15.81 -17.33
C LEU A 30 -5.30 15.24 -18.72
N ALA A 31 -6.08 15.55 -19.75
CA ALA A 31 -5.80 15.15 -21.12
C ALA A 31 -4.52 15.79 -21.66
N ASP A 32 -4.29 17.08 -21.40
CA ASP A 32 -3.08 17.81 -21.76
C ASP A 32 -1.83 17.24 -21.06
N GLN A 33 -2.00 16.66 -19.87
CA GLN A 33 -0.98 15.90 -19.15
C GLN A 33 -0.81 14.45 -19.66
N GLY A 34 -1.51 14.03 -20.71
CA GLY A 34 -1.47 12.66 -21.22
C GLY A 34 -2.10 11.63 -20.30
N HIS A 35 -3.11 12.03 -19.49
CA HIS A 35 -3.74 11.21 -18.46
C HIS A 35 -2.79 10.71 -17.36
N GLN A 36 -1.73 11.48 -17.10
CA GLN A 36 -0.70 11.14 -16.12
C GLN A 36 -0.53 12.24 -15.08
N CYS A 37 0.09 11.87 -13.95
CA CYS A 37 0.52 12.80 -12.91
C CYS A 37 1.54 13.79 -13.48
N ALA A 38 1.27 15.09 -13.35
CA ALA A 38 2.18 16.14 -13.84
C ALA A 38 3.59 16.09 -13.21
N LEU A 39 3.74 15.47 -12.03
CA LEU A 39 5.00 15.44 -11.30
C LEU A 39 5.82 14.16 -11.54
N CYS A 40 5.20 12.98 -11.53
CA CYS A 40 5.93 11.71 -11.64
C CYS A 40 5.57 10.87 -12.88
N GLY A 41 4.65 11.33 -13.72
CA GLY A 41 4.26 10.63 -14.95
C GLY A 41 3.47 9.33 -14.74
N THR A 42 3.11 8.96 -13.51
CA THR A 42 2.26 7.77 -13.29
C THR A 42 0.86 8.01 -13.84
N ASP A 43 0.25 6.98 -14.40
CA ASP A 43 -1.18 6.89 -14.76
C ASP A 43 -2.05 6.38 -13.58
N SER A 44 -1.43 6.01 -12.46
CA SER A 44 -2.11 5.49 -11.28
C SER A 44 -2.30 6.58 -10.21
N PRO A 45 -3.52 7.11 -10.02
CA PRO A 45 -3.76 8.19 -9.06
C PRO A 45 -3.61 7.78 -7.59
N GLY A 46 -3.65 6.48 -7.29
CA GLY A 46 -3.72 5.94 -5.93
C GLY A 46 -5.14 5.94 -5.33
N SER A 47 -5.25 5.56 -4.06
CA SER A 47 -6.53 5.26 -3.40
C SER A 47 -7.48 6.45 -3.25
N LYS A 48 -6.95 7.68 -3.22
CA LYS A 48 -7.74 8.92 -3.10
C LYS A 48 -8.14 9.51 -4.46
N GLY A 49 -7.74 8.88 -5.56
CA GLY A 49 -7.94 9.44 -6.89
C GLY A 49 -7.00 10.60 -7.19
N TRP A 50 -7.24 11.22 -8.35
CA TRP A 50 -6.49 12.37 -8.84
C TRP A 50 -6.73 13.61 -7.99
N MET A 51 -5.66 14.34 -7.69
CA MET A 51 -5.66 15.54 -6.85
C MET A 51 -5.37 16.77 -7.69
N VAL A 52 -6.11 17.86 -7.49
CA VAL A 52 -5.81 19.16 -8.10
C VAL A 52 -4.78 19.86 -7.23
N ASP A 53 -3.66 20.24 -7.84
CA ASP A 53 -2.58 20.98 -7.20
C ASP A 53 -2.61 22.45 -7.65
N HIS A 54 -2.43 23.38 -6.71
CA HIS A 54 -2.48 24.82 -6.97
C HIS A 54 -1.43 25.58 -6.17
N ASP A 55 -1.13 26.79 -6.63
CA ASP A 55 -0.14 27.65 -5.99
C ASP A 55 -0.70 28.29 -4.71
N HIS A 56 -0.14 27.88 -3.57
CA HIS A 56 -0.48 28.37 -2.23
C HIS A 56 -0.01 29.80 -1.94
N THR A 57 0.86 30.38 -2.79
CA THR A 57 1.23 31.80 -2.69
C THR A 57 0.12 32.70 -3.25
N CYS A 58 -0.56 32.25 -4.32
CA CYS A 58 -1.73 32.92 -4.89
C CYS A 58 -2.99 32.70 -4.04
N CYS A 59 -3.30 31.45 -3.69
CA CYS A 59 -4.50 31.10 -2.93
C CYS A 59 -4.14 30.24 -1.72
N ARG A 60 -4.24 30.80 -0.52
CA ARG A 60 -3.92 30.09 0.72
C ARG A 60 -4.98 29.03 1.08
N GLY A 61 -4.53 27.93 1.67
CA GLY A 61 -5.41 26.87 2.17
C GLY A 61 -5.95 25.97 1.07
N ILE A 62 -7.14 25.39 1.27
CA ILE A 62 -7.68 24.34 0.40
C ILE A 62 -8.33 24.86 -0.89
N ARG A 63 -8.56 26.17 -1.02
CA ARG A 63 -9.28 26.75 -2.16
C ARG A 63 -8.34 27.37 -3.18
N SER A 64 -8.76 27.41 -4.44
CA SER A 64 -8.07 28.04 -5.56
C SER A 64 -9.01 28.97 -6.33
N CYS A 65 -8.43 30.02 -6.94
CA CYS A 65 -9.14 30.94 -7.84
C CYS A 65 -9.41 30.34 -9.23
N GLY A 66 -8.83 29.17 -9.53
CA GLY A 66 -8.88 28.51 -10.84
C GLY A 66 -7.70 28.86 -11.75
N ALA A 67 -7.20 30.09 -11.67
CA ALA A 67 -6.05 30.53 -12.47
C ALA A 67 -4.69 30.07 -11.91
N CYS A 68 -4.61 29.70 -10.63
CA CYS A 68 -3.37 29.27 -9.99
C CYS A 68 -3.21 27.74 -9.94
N ILE A 69 -3.99 27.00 -10.72
CA ILE A 69 -3.87 25.54 -10.82
C ILE A 69 -2.57 25.22 -11.55
N ARG A 70 -1.71 24.41 -10.91
CA ARG A 70 -0.44 23.96 -11.49
C ARG A 70 -0.61 22.69 -12.30
N GLY A 71 -1.55 21.83 -11.90
CA GLY A 71 -1.88 20.60 -12.61
C GLY A 71 -2.63 19.59 -11.74
N ILE A 72 -2.72 18.37 -12.25
CA ILE A 72 -3.34 17.23 -11.59
C ILE A 72 -2.26 16.21 -11.22
N LEU A 73 -2.23 15.82 -9.95
CA LEU A 73 -1.22 14.95 -9.36
C LEU A 73 -1.83 13.66 -8.81
N CYS A 74 -1.02 12.61 -8.73
CA CYS A 74 -1.38 11.43 -7.94
C CYS A 74 -1.34 11.75 -6.44
N GLY A 75 -2.02 10.94 -5.63
CA GLY A 75 -2.10 11.17 -4.17
C GLY A 75 -0.73 11.22 -3.48
N HIS A 76 0.24 10.42 -3.93
CA HIS A 76 1.59 10.38 -3.36
C HIS A 76 2.35 11.68 -3.61
N CYS A 77 2.36 12.18 -4.86
CA CYS A 77 3.05 13.41 -5.21
C CYS A 77 2.43 14.62 -4.51
N ASN A 78 1.10 14.71 -4.50
CA ASN A 78 0.40 15.81 -3.84
C ASN A 78 0.68 15.84 -2.32
N SER A 79 0.65 14.68 -1.65
CA SER A 79 1.01 14.61 -0.23
C SER A 79 2.50 14.88 0.01
N GLY A 80 3.37 14.42 -0.88
CA GLY A 80 4.81 14.71 -0.85
C GLY A 80 5.10 16.21 -0.85
N LEU A 81 4.52 16.97 -1.79
CA LEU A 81 4.64 18.43 -1.83
C LEU A 81 4.15 19.08 -0.52
N GLY A 82 3.02 18.63 0.00
CA GLY A 82 2.47 19.09 1.28
C GLY A 82 3.38 18.83 2.49
N HIS A 83 4.10 17.70 2.53
CA HIS A 83 5.08 17.41 3.59
C HIS A 83 6.26 18.38 3.58
N PHE A 84 6.67 18.81 2.38
CA PHE A 84 7.65 19.87 2.20
C PHE A 84 7.04 21.28 2.29
N ARG A 85 5.76 21.42 2.66
CA ARG A 85 5.02 22.69 2.76
C ARG A 85 5.13 23.53 1.48
N ASP A 86 5.10 22.87 0.33
CA ASP A 86 5.21 23.52 -0.99
C ASP A 86 6.44 24.42 -1.14
N SER A 87 7.52 24.16 -0.38
CA SER A 87 8.71 25.00 -0.33
C SER A 87 9.82 24.44 -1.22
N PRO A 88 10.22 25.16 -2.29
CA PRO A 88 11.35 24.78 -3.12
C PRO A 88 12.64 24.63 -2.32
N ASP A 89 12.87 25.48 -1.31
CA ASP A 89 14.08 25.42 -0.48
C ASP A 89 14.16 24.14 0.35
N ARG A 90 13.02 23.66 0.85
CA ARG A 90 12.98 22.39 1.60
C ARG A 90 13.18 21.20 0.67
N LEU A 91 12.67 21.27 -0.56
CA LEU A 91 12.93 20.24 -1.59
C LEU A 91 14.41 20.20 -1.99
N ARG A 92 15.06 21.34 -2.20
CA ARG A 92 16.51 21.40 -2.46
C ARG A 92 17.32 20.79 -1.32
N LYS A 93 17.00 21.14 -0.07
CA LYS A 93 17.63 20.53 1.11
C LYS A 93 17.42 19.02 1.19
N ALA A 94 16.29 18.51 0.71
CA ALA A 94 16.03 17.08 0.63
C ALA A 94 16.92 16.40 -0.42
N ILE A 95 17.13 17.04 -1.58
CA ILE A 95 18.09 16.59 -2.60
C ILE A 95 19.50 16.55 -1.99
N ASP A 96 19.96 17.66 -1.39
CA ASP A 96 21.27 17.71 -0.73
C ASP A 96 21.42 16.62 0.35
N TYR A 97 20.34 16.32 1.08
CA TYR A 97 20.34 15.26 2.09
C TYR A 97 20.50 13.86 1.48
N MET A 98 19.83 13.58 0.36
CA MET A 98 19.97 12.31 -0.35
C MET A 98 21.36 12.15 -0.97
N ASP A 99 21.89 13.23 -1.56
CA ASP A 99 23.18 13.22 -2.25
C ASP A 99 24.38 13.09 -1.30
N ARG A 100 24.25 13.58 -0.05
CA ARG A 100 25.32 13.44 0.94
C ARG A 100 25.75 11.99 1.20
N GLY A 101 24.87 11.01 0.97
CA GLY A 101 25.14 9.60 1.24
C GLY A 101 25.32 9.31 2.74
N THR A 102 24.94 8.13 3.20
CA THR A 102 25.08 7.76 4.61
C THR A 102 26.55 7.59 4.97
N ASN A 103 27.12 8.55 5.71
CA ASN A 103 28.43 8.38 6.35
C ASN A 103 28.50 8.91 7.79
N THR A 104 27.33 9.09 8.43
CA THR A 104 27.24 9.55 9.83
C THR A 104 26.90 8.45 10.83
N VAL A 105 26.70 7.21 10.39
CA VAL A 105 26.62 6.08 11.31
C VAL A 105 28.05 5.72 11.72
N PRO A 106 28.43 5.75 13.02
CA PRO A 106 29.74 5.32 13.45
C PRO A 106 30.00 3.89 12.95
N ALA A 107 31.23 3.61 12.50
CA ALA A 107 31.68 2.27 12.07
C ALA A 107 31.53 1.17 13.14
N ALA A 108 31.07 1.54 14.35
CA ALA A 108 30.72 0.65 15.45
C ALA A 108 29.48 -0.22 15.18
N PHE A 109 28.68 0.08 14.15
CA PHE A 109 27.83 -0.95 13.54
C PHE A 109 28.71 -1.71 12.54
N PRO A 110 29.16 -2.94 12.86
CA PRO A 110 29.90 -3.71 11.88
C PRO A 110 29.04 -3.77 10.63
N ALA A 111 29.66 -3.49 9.49
CA ALA A 111 29.10 -3.76 8.18
C ALA A 111 28.93 -5.28 8.05
N ALA A 112 27.98 -5.85 8.79
CA ALA A 112 27.45 -7.16 8.55
C ALA A 112 26.75 -7.02 7.21
N ALA A 113 27.53 -7.28 6.17
CA ALA A 113 27.18 -7.46 4.78
C ALA A 113 25.68 -7.21 4.54
N HIS A 114 25.33 -5.98 4.14
CA HIS A 114 24.25 -5.81 3.18
C HIS A 114 24.73 -6.39 1.83
N ALA A 115 25.15 -7.66 1.83
CA ALA A 115 24.90 -8.52 0.70
C ALA A 115 23.39 -8.37 0.52
N ARG A 116 22.99 -7.65 -0.54
CA ARG A 116 21.60 -7.59 -0.97
C ARG A 116 21.10 -9.02 -0.84
N THR A 117 20.19 -9.28 0.08
CA THR A 117 19.60 -10.62 0.20
C THR A 117 19.22 -10.98 -1.22
N PRO A 118 19.72 -12.10 -1.80
CA PRO A 118 19.37 -12.45 -3.16
C PRO A 118 17.86 -12.37 -3.21
N GLN A 119 17.37 -11.53 -4.13
CA GLN A 119 15.94 -11.32 -4.34
C GLN A 119 15.39 -12.72 -4.55
N VAL A 120 14.82 -13.33 -3.50
CA VAL A 120 14.12 -14.59 -3.64
C VAL A 120 12.95 -14.19 -4.51
N SER A 121 13.05 -14.54 -5.80
CA SER A 121 12.00 -14.35 -6.78
C SER A 121 10.70 -14.72 -6.09
N ARG A 122 9.76 -13.76 -6.00
CA ARG A 122 8.39 -14.04 -5.54
C ARG A 122 7.99 -15.36 -6.18
N PRO A 123 7.64 -16.40 -5.38
CA PRO A 123 7.25 -17.66 -5.98
C PRO A 123 6.12 -17.38 -6.98
N PRO A 124 6.10 -18.08 -8.13
CA PRO A 124 5.05 -17.92 -9.12
C PRO A 124 3.68 -18.07 -8.46
N ARG A 125 2.70 -17.37 -9.02
CA ARG A 125 1.34 -17.24 -8.48
C ARG A 125 0.78 -18.61 -8.06
N ASP A 126 0.60 -18.75 -6.75
CA ASP A 126 -0.11 -19.79 -5.99
C ASP A 126 0.70 -20.98 -5.44
N LEU A 127 1.76 -20.68 -4.67
CA LEU A 127 2.54 -21.62 -3.86
C LEU A 127 1.68 -22.63 -3.06
N ARG A 128 0.46 -22.25 -2.66
CA ARG A 128 -0.48 -23.13 -1.96
C ARG A 128 -1.03 -24.23 -2.87
N ALA A 129 -1.36 -23.90 -4.12
CA ALA A 129 -1.84 -24.87 -5.10
C ALA A 129 -0.75 -25.90 -5.43
N ASP A 130 0.49 -25.45 -5.61
CA ASP A 130 1.63 -26.33 -5.90
C ASP A 130 1.91 -27.32 -4.76
N ILE A 131 1.88 -26.84 -3.50
CA ILE A 131 2.01 -27.71 -2.32
C ILE A 131 0.85 -28.71 -2.23
N THR A 132 -0.38 -28.27 -2.51
CA THR A 132 -1.57 -29.13 -2.46
C THR A 132 -1.52 -30.23 -3.52
N ASN A 133 -1.17 -29.88 -4.75
CA ASN A 133 -1.03 -30.81 -5.87
C ASN A 133 0.07 -31.85 -5.60
N TYR A 134 1.22 -31.41 -5.07
CA TYR A 134 2.31 -32.31 -4.75
C TYR A 134 1.90 -33.32 -3.66
N LEU A 135 1.26 -32.87 -2.58
CA LEU A 135 0.77 -33.75 -1.52
C LEU A 135 -0.31 -34.72 -2.00
N ALA A 136 -1.18 -34.32 -2.94
CA ALA A 136 -2.14 -35.22 -3.56
C ALA A 136 -1.46 -36.34 -4.36
N SER A 137 -0.36 -36.03 -5.05
CA SER A 137 0.42 -37.01 -5.82
C SER A 137 1.40 -37.83 -4.98
N SER A 138 1.76 -37.36 -3.78
CA SER A 138 2.73 -37.99 -2.87
C SER A 138 2.32 -37.80 -1.39
N PRO A 139 1.30 -38.52 -0.91
CA PRO A 139 0.69 -38.28 0.40
C PRO A 139 1.61 -38.51 1.60
N ALA A 140 2.61 -39.39 1.43
CA ALA A 140 3.60 -39.70 2.47
C ALA A 140 4.75 -38.68 2.56
N ALA A 141 4.84 -37.73 1.63
CA ALA A 141 5.96 -36.78 1.57
C ALA A 141 6.11 -35.96 2.86
N GLY A 142 7.35 -35.82 3.32
CA GLY A 142 7.70 -34.98 4.44
C GLY A 142 7.81 -33.50 4.04
N VAL A 143 7.83 -32.61 5.04
CA VAL A 143 7.94 -31.15 4.83
C VAL A 143 9.15 -30.77 3.97
N ARG A 144 10.28 -31.49 4.12
CA ARG A 144 11.51 -31.25 3.35
C ARG A 144 11.38 -31.65 1.89
N ASP A 145 10.61 -32.70 1.60
CA ASP A 145 10.38 -33.19 0.24
C ASP A 145 9.49 -32.21 -0.53
N VAL A 146 8.41 -31.74 0.12
CA VAL A 146 7.49 -30.73 -0.41
C VAL A 146 8.22 -29.40 -0.67
N ALA A 147 9.01 -28.93 0.30
CA ALA A 147 9.76 -27.68 0.18
C ALA A 147 10.75 -27.71 -1.00
N ARG A 148 11.42 -28.85 -1.20
CA ARG A 148 12.32 -29.07 -2.34
C ARG A 148 11.57 -29.08 -3.67
N ALA A 149 10.45 -29.80 -3.74
CA ALA A 149 9.69 -29.97 -4.97
C ALA A 149 9.07 -28.66 -5.49
N VAL A 150 8.60 -27.81 -4.58
CA VAL A 150 7.91 -26.55 -4.92
C VAL A 150 8.84 -25.33 -4.87
N GLY A 151 10.10 -25.51 -4.45
CA GLY A 151 11.07 -24.42 -4.38
C GLY A 151 10.72 -23.37 -3.32
N CYS A 152 10.25 -23.80 -2.15
CA CYS A 152 9.90 -22.91 -1.04
C CYS A 152 10.66 -23.24 0.25
N ALA A 153 10.60 -22.36 1.25
CA ALA A 153 11.25 -22.61 2.53
C ALA A 153 10.52 -23.73 3.31
N PRO A 154 11.24 -24.60 4.05
CA PRO A 154 10.62 -25.65 4.87
C PRO A 154 9.62 -25.11 5.91
N SER A 155 9.83 -23.90 6.42
CA SER A 155 8.89 -23.23 7.33
C SER A 155 7.55 -22.94 6.65
N THR A 156 7.57 -22.49 5.40
CA THR A 156 6.37 -22.22 4.59
C THR A 156 5.63 -23.49 4.19
N ALA A 157 6.36 -24.57 3.88
CA ALA A 157 5.77 -25.89 3.62
C ALA A 157 5.16 -26.52 4.87
N SER A 158 5.73 -26.27 6.05
CA SER A 158 5.30 -26.89 7.32
C SER A 158 3.85 -26.57 7.69
N GLU A 159 3.40 -25.33 7.47
CA GLU A 159 2.03 -24.91 7.77
C GLU A 159 1.00 -25.60 6.87
N HIS A 160 1.30 -25.69 5.57
CA HIS A 160 0.42 -26.33 4.59
C HIS A 160 0.37 -27.85 4.76
N VAL A 161 1.50 -28.50 5.02
CA VAL A 161 1.55 -29.96 5.28
C VAL A 161 0.78 -30.31 6.55
N ARG A 162 0.89 -29.49 7.61
CA ARG A 162 0.09 -29.67 8.83
C ARG A 162 -1.40 -29.55 8.57
N PHE A 163 -1.81 -28.53 7.81
CA PHE A 163 -3.21 -28.31 7.46
C PHE A 163 -3.78 -29.45 6.59
N ALA A 164 -3.04 -29.87 5.55
CA ALA A 164 -3.47 -30.96 4.67
C ALA A 164 -3.64 -32.29 5.41
N ARG A 165 -2.81 -32.57 6.41
CA ARG A 165 -2.91 -33.76 7.26
C ARG A 165 -4.00 -33.68 8.34
N ALA A 166 -4.48 -32.47 8.64
CA ALA A 166 -5.55 -32.24 9.60
C ALA A 166 -6.96 -32.31 8.96
N ILE A 167 -7.05 -32.40 7.64
CA ILE A 167 -8.31 -32.55 6.90
C ILE A 167 -8.53 -34.04 6.61
N GLU A 168 -9.63 -34.61 7.11
CA GLU A 168 -10.01 -35.98 6.74
C GLU A 168 -10.35 -36.08 5.23
N PRO A 169 -10.09 -37.22 4.56
CA PRO A 169 -10.15 -37.35 3.10
C PRO A 169 -11.49 -36.98 2.45
N ALA A 170 -12.59 -36.93 3.23
CA ALA A 170 -13.93 -36.62 2.73
C ALA A 170 -14.27 -35.12 2.70
N ALA A 171 -13.39 -34.23 3.17
CA ALA A 171 -13.70 -32.81 3.38
C ALA A 171 -12.86 -31.85 2.53
N ILE A 172 -12.41 -32.25 1.34
CA ILE A 172 -11.83 -31.32 0.37
C ILE A 172 -12.94 -30.91 -0.62
N PRO A 173 -13.57 -29.72 -0.47
CA PRO A 173 -14.49 -29.25 -1.50
C PRO A 173 -13.68 -28.96 -2.76
N ASN A 174 -14.24 -29.29 -3.92
CA ASN A 174 -13.72 -28.90 -5.24
C ASN A 174 -13.59 -27.35 -5.31
N TRP A 175 -12.43 -26.85 -4.91
CA TRP A 175 -12.13 -25.42 -4.92
C TRP A 175 -11.72 -25.00 -6.33
N ARG A 176 -12.70 -24.54 -7.12
CA ARG A 176 -12.41 -23.82 -8.36
C ARG A 176 -12.02 -22.40 -7.97
N GLY A 177 -10.81 -21.99 -8.38
CA GLY A 177 -10.19 -20.73 -7.96
C GLY A 177 -11.11 -19.52 -8.13
N GLY A 178 -11.17 -18.68 -7.09
CA GLY A 178 -11.83 -17.38 -7.18
C GLY A 178 -12.36 -16.77 -5.88
N GLU A 179 -12.55 -17.54 -4.81
CA GLU A 179 -13.21 -17.01 -3.61
C GLU A 179 -12.24 -16.70 -2.46
N LYS A 180 -12.38 -15.48 -1.94
CA LYS A 180 -11.60 -14.87 -0.86
C LYS A 180 -11.58 -15.80 0.36
N THR A 181 -10.39 -16.00 0.92
CA THR A 181 -10.14 -16.79 2.13
C THR A 181 -11.12 -16.50 3.28
N PRO A 182 -11.49 -17.48 4.12
CA PRO A 182 -12.30 -17.25 5.32
C PRO A 182 -11.50 -16.67 6.51
N TYR A 183 -10.31 -16.09 6.28
CA TYR A 183 -9.48 -15.43 7.32
C TYR A 183 -10.09 -14.12 7.88
N LYS A 184 -11.38 -13.88 7.74
CA LYS A 184 -12.14 -12.87 8.51
C LYS A 184 -12.99 -13.60 9.54
N GLY A 185 -12.38 -13.99 10.66
CA GLY A 185 -13.15 -14.68 11.70
C GLY A 185 -12.50 -14.89 13.07
N LEU A 186 -11.17 -14.96 13.19
CA LEU A 186 -10.55 -15.06 14.52
C LEU A 186 -10.42 -13.67 15.17
N ARG A 187 -11.48 -13.23 15.84
CA ARG A 187 -11.34 -12.27 16.94
C ARG A 187 -10.52 -12.94 18.02
N ARG A 188 -9.44 -12.29 18.48
CA ARG A 188 -8.81 -12.63 19.76
C ARG A 188 -9.86 -12.42 20.86
N THR A 189 -10.40 -13.50 21.40
CA THR A 189 -11.11 -13.46 22.67
C THR A 189 -10.05 -13.29 23.76
N THR A 190 -9.83 -12.06 24.22
CA THR A 190 -9.17 -11.83 25.52
C THR A 190 -10.19 -12.16 26.60
N SER A 191 -10.28 -13.44 26.97
CA SER A 191 -10.90 -13.84 28.23
C SER A 191 -10.00 -13.38 29.36
N GLY A 192 -10.54 -12.52 30.22
CA GLY A 192 -9.87 -12.06 31.42
C GLY A 192 -9.60 -13.19 32.40
N THR A 193 -8.43 -13.16 33.00
CA THR A 193 -8.10 -13.81 34.26
C THR A 193 -7.15 -12.87 35.00
N THR A 194 -7.73 -12.15 35.96
CA THR A 194 -7.17 -11.75 37.27
C THR A 194 -5.68 -11.43 37.35
N SER A 195 -5.39 -10.14 37.56
CA SER A 195 -4.11 -9.64 38.09
C SER A 195 -3.72 -10.34 39.39
N PRO A 196 -2.45 -10.72 39.58
CA PRO A 196 -1.89 -10.82 40.93
C PRO A 196 -1.39 -9.44 41.35
N GLU A 197 -1.96 -8.93 42.44
CA GLU A 197 -1.34 -7.88 43.25
C GLU A 197 0.05 -8.37 43.68
N CYS A 198 1.08 -7.56 43.43
CA CYS A 198 2.38 -7.73 44.05
C CYS A 198 2.70 -6.45 44.82
N SER A 199 2.63 -6.61 46.13
CA SER A 199 2.97 -5.67 47.17
C SER A 199 4.46 -5.32 47.16
N MET A 200 4.77 -4.03 47.30
CA MET A 200 6.01 -3.55 47.91
C MET A 200 5.65 -2.45 48.92
N MET A 201 5.87 -2.74 50.20
CA MET A 201 5.93 -1.78 51.32
C MET A 201 7.32 -1.09 51.35
N PRO A 202 7.64 -0.26 52.35
CA PRO A 202 7.10 1.07 52.62
C PRO A 202 8.24 2.13 52.58
N GLY A 203 7.86 3.41 52.60
CA GLY A 203 8.71 4.56 52.87
C GLY A 203 7.89 5.66 53.53
#